data_AF-A0A803P9L4-F1
#
_entry.id   AF-A0A803P9L4-F1
#
_cell.length_a   1.000
_cell.length_b   1.000
_cell.length_c   1.000
_cell.angle_alpha   90.00
_cell.angle_beta   90.00
_cell.angle_gamma   90.00
#
_symmetry.space_group_name_H-M   'P 1'
#
loop_
_entity.id
_entity.type
_entity.pdbx_description
1 polymer ?
#
loop_
_entity_poly.entity_id
_entity_poly.type
_entity_poly.pdbx_seq_one_letter_code
_entity_poly.pdbx_strand_id
1 'polypeptide(L)'
;MGRGKIEIKRIENANSRQVTFSKRRAGLLKKAQELAILCDAEYEKNTGKKQDSKEVDDLKDEIAKLQRKQSRLLGEDLSGMSSKELQHLEHQLNDGLISVKERKEKLLKEQLEQSRLQEQRAVLENETLRRQIEELRCLFPRADCTVPSYLEYYPIEKKNSSANHSDIGPDQNSNFAAEKGDSDTTLHLGLASDVYRKRKSPEQEMHSTDSGSNMGLL
;
A
#
# COMPACT_ATOMS: atom_id res chain seq x y z
N MET A 1 -67.90 -29.81 12.74
CA MET A 1 -67.08 -30.89 12.16
C MET A 1 -65.67 -30.81 12.74
N GLY A 2 -65.13 -31.90 13.29
CA GLY A 2 -63.82 -31.93 13.94
C GLY A 2 -62.64 -31.97 12.97
N ARG A 3 -61.41 -32.06 13.51
CA ARG A 3 -60.18 -32.19 12.72
C ARG A 3 -60.10 -33.59 12.10
N GLY A 4 -60.22 -33.67 10.77
CA GLY A 4 -60.00 -34.92 10.02
C GLY A 4 -58.52 -35.29 9.90
N LYS A 5 -58.22 -36.60 9.96
CA LYS A 5 -56.88 -37.14 9.64
C LYS A 5 -56.66 -37.09 8.13
N ILE A 6 -55.48 -36.65 7.70
CA ILE A 6 -55.07 -36.61 6.29
C ILE A 6 -53.75 -37.37 6.12
N GLU A 7 -53.58 -38.00 4.97
CA GLU A 7 -52.33 -38.68 4.61
C GLU A 7 -51.18 -37.69 4.36
N ILE A 8 -49.94 -38.11 4.64
CA ILE A 8 -48.73 -37.31 4.38
C ILE A 8 -48.30 -37.52 2.93
N LYS A 9 -49.03 -36.88 2.03
CA LYS A 9 -48.77 -36.83 0.58
C LYS A 9 -49.26 -35.49 0.02
N ARG A 10 -48.96 -35.21 -1.26
CA ARG A 10 -49.39 -33.96 -1.91
C ARG A 10 -50.92 -33.85 -1.89
N ILE A 11 -51.44 -32.69 -1.50
CA ILE A 11 -52.88 -32.39 -1.58
C ILE A 11 -53.18 -31.90 -2.99
N GLU A 12 -53.95 -32.65 -3.77
CA GLU A 12 -54.24 -32.32 -5.18
C GLU A 12 -55.15 -31.09 -5.32
N ASN A 13 -56.20 -31.00 -4.50
CA ASN A 13 -57.11 -29.85 -4.50
C ASN A 13 -56.38 -28.55 -4.10
N ALA A 14 -56.39 -27.55 -4.98
CA ALA A 14 -55.66 -26.30 -4.82
C ALA A 14 -56.13 -25.48 -3.59
N ASN A 15 -57.44 -25.38 -3.37
CA ASN A 15 -58.00 -24.61 -2.27
C ASN A 15 -57.65 -25.26 -0.92
N SER A 16 -57.85 -26.58 -0.81
CA SER A 16 -57.48 -27.33 0.40
C SER A 16 -55.97 -27.28 0.67
N ARG A 17 -55.14 -27.33 -0.39
CA ARG A 17 -53.69 -27.20 -0.28
C ARG A 17 -53.27 -25.82 0.24
N GLN A 18 -53.85 -24.74 -0.28
CA GLN A 18 -53.56 -23.37 0.15
C GLN A 18 -53.96 -23.14 1.62
N VAL A 19 -55.17 -23.53 2.00
CA VAL A 19 -55.66 -23.39 3.38
C VAL A 19 -54.80 -24.20 4.35
N THR A 20 -54.42 -25.43 3.97
CA THR A 20 -53.55 -26.28 4.79
C THR A 20 -52.15 -25.69 4.93
N PHE A 21 -51.57 -25.17 3.84
CA PHE A 21 -50.28 -24.50 3.85
C PHE A 21 -50.29 -23.31 4.81
N SER A 22 -51.26 -22.40 4.69
CA SER A 22 -51.34 -21.21 5.55
C SER A 22 -51.44 -21.58 7.03
N LYS A 23 -52.27 -22.58 7.39
CA LYS A 23 -52.42 -23.05 8.77
C LYS A 23 -51.16 -23.74 9.30
N ARG A 24 -50.55 -24.63 8.50
CA ARG A 24 -49.33 -25.34 8.89
C ARG A 24 -48.14 -24.40 9.03
N ARG A 25 -47.98 -23.46 8.09
CA ARG A 25 -46.93 -22.42 8.15
C ARG A 25 -47.03 -21.63 9.44
N ALA A 26 -48.22 -21.14 9.79
CA ALA A 26 -48.43 -20.41 11.03
C ALA A 26 -48.11 -21.25 12.27
N GLY A 27 -48.56 -22.51 12.31
CA GLY A 27 -48.26 -23.42 13.42
C GLY A 27 -46.77 -23.74 13.55
N LEU A 28 -46.08 -23.93 12.42
CA LEU A 28 -44.65 -24.23 12.38
C LEU A 28 -43.81 -23.04 12.84
N LEU A 29 -44.15 -21.82 12.40
CA LEU A 29 -43.48 -20.61 12.89
C LEU A 29 -43.67 -20.42 14.41
N LYS A 30 -44.88 -20.63 14.93
CA LYS A 30 -45.12 -20.58 16.38
C LYS A 30 -44.29 -21.60 17.13
N LYS A 31 -44.23 -22.85 16.63
CA LYS A 31 -43.42 -23.90 17.23
C LYS A 31 -41.92 -23.60 17.17
N ALA A 32 -41.43 -23.05 16.06
CA ALA A 32 -40.04 -22.62 15.93
C ALA A 32 -39.70 -21.50 16.92
N GLN A 33 -40.60 -20.53 17.12
CA GLN A 33 -40.43 -19.46 18.09
C GLN A 33 -40.43 -19.98 19.54
N GLU A 34 -41.37 -20.87 19.89
CA GLU A 34 -41.40 -21.55 21.19
C GLU A 34 -40.09 -22.32 21.44
N LEU A 35 -39.61 -23.07 20.43
CA LEU A 35 -38.36 -23.82 20.52
C LEU A 35 -37.14 -22.91 20.65
N ALA A 36 -37.08 -21.80 19.93
CA ALA A 36 -35.98 -20.84 20.06
C ALA A 36 -35.88 -20.34 21.51
N ILE A 37 -37.00 -19.92 22.09
CA ILE A 37 -37.05 -19.45 23.49
C ILE A 37 -36.66 -20.56 24.48
N LEU A 38 -37.14 -21.79 24.27
CA LEU A 38 -36.81 -22.93 25.13
C LEU A 38 -35.34 -23.33 25.02
N CYS A 39 -34.79 -23.34 23.81
CA CYS A 39 -33.39 -23.64 23.56
C CYS A 39 -32.46 -22.56 24.10
N ASP A 40 -32.81 -21.28 24.00
CA ASP A 40 -32.01 -20.19 24.59
C ASP A 40 -31.92 -20.33 26.12
N ALA A 41 -33.02 -20.72 26.77
CA ALA A 41 -33.07 -20.97 28.21
C ALA A 41 -32.30 -22.24 28.63
N GLU A 42 -32.27 -23.29 27.79
CA GLU A 42 -31.45 -24.48 28.04
C GLU A 42 -29.97 -24.25 27.74
N TYR A 43 -29.64 -23.42 26.74
CA TYR A 43 -28.25 -23.07 26.40
C TYR A 43 -27.61 -22.19 27.48
N GLU A 44 -28.37 -21.33 28.17
CA GLU A 44 -27.91 -20.61 29.36
C GLU A 44 -27.63 -21.51 30.57
N LYS A 45 -28.36 -22.62 30.73
CA LYS A 45 -28.21 -23.50 31.89
C LYS A 45 -27.16 -24.60 31.69
N ASN A 46 -26.96 -25.09 30.47
CA ASN A 46 -26.15 -26.31 30.23
C ASN A 46 -24.84 -26.11 29.46
N THR A 47 -24.58 -24.95 28.86
CA THR A 47 -23.32 -24.76 28.13
C THR A 47 -22.27 -24.16 29.03
N GLY A 48 -21.02 -24.58 28.82
CA GLY A 48 -19.81 -24.03 29.42
C GLY A 48 -19.54 -22.55 29.07
N LYS A 49 -20.58 -21.69 29.05
CA LYS A 49 -20.49 -20.23 28.94
C LYS A 49 -19.50 -19.63 29.93
N LYS A 50 -19.29 -20.24 31.11
CA LYS A 50 -18.24 -19.79 32.04
C LYS A 50 -16.81 -20.06 31.55
N GLN A 51 -16.58 -21.07 30.71
CA GLN A 51 -15.26 -21.38 30.19
C GLN A 51 -14.97 -20.51 28.96
N ASP A 52 -15.91 -20.47 28.01
CA ASP A 52 -15.76 -19.67 26.79
C ASP A 52 -15.78 -18.17 27.08
N SER A 53 -16.58 -17.67 28.04
CA SER A 53 -16.51 -16.24 28.38
C SER A 53 -15.25 -15.86 29.14
N LYS A 54 -14.68 -16.76 29.95
CA LYS A 54 -13.39 -16.50 30.62
C LYS A 54 -12.25 -16.40 29.60
N GLU A 55 -12.18 -17.33 28.66
CA GLU A 55 -11.18 -17.28 27.60
C GLU A 55 -11.32 -16.03 26.74
N VAL A 56 -12.56 -15.63 26.41
CA VAL A 56 -12.83 -14.38 25.71
C VAL A 56 -12.42 -13.15 26.52
N ASP A 57 -12.63 -13.15 27.84
CA ASP A 57 -12.23 -12.04 28.71
C ASP A 57 -10.70 -11.97 28.88
N ASP A 58 -10.02 -13.12 29.04
CA ASP A 58 -8.55 -13.21 29.06
C ASP A 58 -7.94 -12.70 27.73
N LEU A 59 -8.54 -13.06 26.60
CA LEU A 59 -8.11 -12.57 25.28
C LEU A 59 -8.34 -11.06 25.12
N LYS A 60 -9.46 -10.52 25.64
CA LYS A 60 -9.70 -9.07 25.63
C LYS A 60 -8.65 -8.33 26.45
N ASP A 61 -8.30 -8.86 27.62
CA ASP A 61 -7.27 -8.27 28.47
C ASP A 61 -5.89 -8.28 27.79
N GLU A 62 -5.52 -9.37 27.11
CA GLU A 62 -4.27 -9.42 26.36
C GLU A 62 -4.29 -8.47 25.14
N ILE A 63 -5.41 -8.33 24.44
CA ILE A 63 -5.58 -7.33 23.37
C ILE A 63 -5.39 -5.92 23.93
N ALA A 64 -6.05 -5.59 25.04
CA ALA A 64 -5.91 -4.28 25.68
C ALA A 64 -4.47 -4.00 26.13
N LYS A 65 -3.77 -5.03 26.62
CA LYS A 65 -2.35 -4.95 27.01
C LYS A 65 -1.44 -4.75 25.80
N LEU A 66 -1.66 -5.48 24.71
CA LEU A 66 -0.90 -5.33 23.46
C LEU A 66 -1.14 -3.96 22.82
N GLN A 67 -2.39 -3.48 22.78
CA GLN A 67 -2.74 -2.14 22.32
C GLN A 67 -2.04 -1.07 23.14
N ARG A 68 -2.07 -1.15 24.47
CA ARG A 68 -1.34 -0.21 25.34
C ARG A 68 0.16 -0.25 25.07
N LYS A 69 0.74 -1.43 24.86
CA LYS A 69 2.17 -1.57 24.50
C LYS A 69 2.47 -0.92 23.15
N GLN A 70 1.59 -1.07 22.17
CA GLN A 70 1.71 -0.43 20.86
C GLN A 70 1.64 1.08 20.96
N SER A 71 0.67 1.65 21.69
CA SER A 71 0.58 3.10 21.95
C SER A 71 1.88 3.63 22.56
N ARG A 72 2.44 2.94 23.55
CA ARG A 72 3.73 3.32 24.15
C ARG A 72 4.88 3.30 23.16
N LEU A 73 4.98 2.28 22.31
CA LEU A 73 6.00 2.22 21.25
C LEU A 73 5.83 3.33 20.21
N LEU A 74 4.63 3.89 20.05
CA LEU A 74 4.35 5.06 19.22
C LEU A 74 4.60 6.40 19.93
N GLY A 75 4.91 6.39 21.23
CA GLY A 75 5.11 7.58 22.04
C GLY A 75 3.83 8.13 22.69
N GLU A 76 2.74 7.37 22.66
CA GLU A 76 1.45 7.70 23.30
C GLU A 76 1.31 6.97 24.65
N ASP A 77 0.36 7.40 25.50
CA ASP A 77 0.03 6.75 26.79
C ASP A 77 1.25 6.47 27.70
N LEU A 78 2.22 7.39 27.70
CA LEU A 78 3.42 7.34 28.54
C LEU A 78 3.16 7.79 30.00
N SER A 79 1.94 8.27 30.29
CA SER A 79 1.55 8.70 31.62
C SER A 79 1.63 7.53 32.62
N GLY A 80 2.23 7.79 33.78
CA GLY A 80 2.41 6.77 34.82
C GLY A 80 3.60 5.82 34.62
N MET A 81 4.41 5.98 33.56
CA MET A 81 5.69 5.28 33.46
C MET A 81 6.75 5.96 34.34
N SER A 82 7.59 5.15 34.97
CA SER A 82 8.77 5.63 35.69
C SER A 82 9.88 6.05 34.72
N SER A 83 10.79 6.92 35.18
CA SER A 83 11.95 7.35 34.37
C SER A 83 12.80 6.18 33.87
N LYS A 84 12.95 5.10 34.65
CA LYS A 84 13.70 3.90 34.25
C LYS A 84 13.00 3.11 33.14
N GLU A 85 11.68 2.97 33.23
CA GLU A 85 10.90 2.27 32.20
C GLU A 85 10.88 3.06 30.88
N LEU A 86 10.84 4.39 30.97
CA LEU A 86 10.92 5.26 29.80
C LEU A 86 12.29 5.17 29.12
N GLN A 87 13.39 5.19 29.89
CA GLN A 87 14.74 4.96 29.37
C GLN A 87 14.89 3.58 28.72
N HIS A 88 14.29 2.55 29.31
CA HIS A 88 14.30 1.21 28.72
C HIS A 88 13.54 1.17 27.39
N LEU A 89 12.37 1.80 27.31
CA LEU A 89 11.58 1.91 26.09
C LEU A 89 12.34 2.68 24.99
N GLU A 90 12.98 3.79 25.35
CA GLU A 90 13.82 4.56 24.44
C GLU A 90 14.98 3.71 23.89
N HIS A 91 15.70 3.01 24.76
CA HIS A 91 16.78 2.12 24.35
C HIS A 91 16.28 1.01 23.42
N GLN A 92 15.14 0.38 23.75
CA GLN A 92 14.52 -0.65 22.92
C GLN A 92 14.16 -0.13 21.52
N LEU A 93 13.61 1.09 21.43
CA LEU A 93 13.27 1.72 20.15
C LEU A 93 14.53 2.06 19.35
N ASN A 94 15.58 2.57 20.01
CA ASN A 94 16.86 2.89 19.38
C ASN A 94 17.55 1.64 18.82
N ASP A 95 17.58 0.53 19.58
CA ASP A 95 18.16 -0.73 19.12
C ASP A 95 17.37 -1.32 17.94
N GLY A 96 16.04 -1.24 17.99
CA GLY A 96 15.17 -1.60 16.89
C GLY A 96 15.43 -0.76 15.63
N LEU A 97 15.61 0.55 15.80
CA LEU A 97 15.90 1.48 14.71
C LEU A 97 17.25 1.18 14.06
N ILE A 98 18.30 0.94 14.85
CA ILE A 98 19.62 0.53 14.36
C ILE A 98 19.51 -0.77 13.56
N SER A 99 18.84 -1.78 14.12
CA SER A 99 18.64 -3.08 13.47
C SER A 99 17.90 -2.97 12.13
N VAL A 100 16.87 -2.12 12.05
CA VAL A 100 16.14 -1.86 10.80
C VAL A 100 17.01 -1.12 9.80
N LYS A 101 17.78 -0.12 10.23
CA LYS A 101 18.70 0.64 9.38
C LYS A 101 19.77 -0.27 8.78
N GLU A 102 20.43 -1.08 9.60
CA GLU A 102 21.46 -2.03 9.16
C GLU A 102 20.90 -3.04 8.15
N ARG A 103 19.71 -3.59 8.42
CA ARG A 103 19.05 -4.52 7.47
C ARG A 103 18.72 -3.85 6.14
N LYS A 104 18.19 -2.62 6.17
CA LYS A 104 17.90 -1.84 4.95
C LYS A 104 19.18 -1.55 4.17
N GLU A 105 20.23 -1.11 4.84
CA GLU A 105 21.52 -0.83 4.22
C GLU A 105 22.13 -2.09 3.58
N LYS A 106 22.07 -3.23 4.27
CA LYS A 106 22.52 -4.51 3.73
C LYS A 106 21.77 -4.89 2.44
N LEU A 107 20.43 -4.80 2.45
CA LEU A 107 19.62 -5.11 1.27
C LEU A 107 19.92 -4.16 0.09
N LEU A 108 20.09 -2.87 0.35
CA LEU A 108 20.45 -1.90 -0.69
C LEU A 108 21.84 -2.19 -1.29
N LYS A 109 22.81 -2.56 -0.47
CA LYS A 109 24.15 -2.96 -0.93
C LYS A 109 24.08 -4.22 -1.79
N GLU A 110 23.33 -5.22 -1.37
CA GLU A 110 23.13 -6.46 -2.14
C GLU A 110 22.48 -6.17 -3.50
N GLN A 111 21.45 -5.33 -3.55
CA GLN A 111 20.79 -4.92 -4.79
C GLN A 111 21.73 -4.13 -5.71
N LEU A 112 22.54 -3.24 -5.16
CA LEU A 112 23.53 -2.46 -5.93
C LEU A 112 24.57 -3.39 -6.58
N GLU A 113 25.12 -4.33 -5.81
CA GLU A 113 26.10 -5.29 -6.31
C GLU A 113 25.50 -6.23 -7.37
N GLN A 114 24.26 -6.68 -7.18
CA GLN A 114 23.54 -7.45 -8.19
C GLN A 114 23.38 -6.67 -9.50
N SER A 115 22.97 -5.40 -9.42
CA SER A 115 22.80 -4.52 -10.58
C SER A 115 24.13 -4.32 -11.33
N ARG A 116 25.23 -4.07 -10.59
CA ARG A 116 26.58 -3.95 -11.17
C ARG A 116 27.03 -5.22 -11.90
N LEU A 117 26.76 -6.39 -11.32
CA LEU A 117 27.10 -7.66 -11.95
C LEU A 117 26.30 -7.86 -13.25
N GLN A 118 25.03 -7.48 -13.25
CA GLN A 118 24.18 -7.56 -14.44
C GLN A 118 24.66 -6.60 -15.53
N GLU A 119 25.02 -5.37 -15.17
CA GLU A 119 25.61 -4.39 -16.09
C GLU A 119 26.88 -4.97 -16.74
N GLN A 120 27.80 -5.51 -15.93
CA GLN A 120 29.04 -6.12 -16.44
C GLN A 120 28.76 -7.28 -17.41
N ARG A 121 27.81 -8.16 -17.10
CA ARG A 121 27.42 -9.26 -17.99
C ARG A 121 26.86 -8.74 -19.31
N ALA A 122 25.95 -7.77 -19.24
CA ALA A 122 25.36 -7.16 -20.43
C ALA A 122 26.42 -6.45 -21.29
N VAL A 123 27.42 -5.81 -20.69
CA VAL A 123 28.54 -5.20 -21.42
C VAL A 123 29.35 -6.26 -22.16
N LEU A 124 29.74 -7.35 -21.49
CA LEU A 124 30.49 -8.43 -22.12
C LEU A 124 29.70 -9.09 -23.27
N GLU A 125 28.41 -9.35 -23.07
CA GLU A 125 27.54 -9.89 -24.12
C GLU A 125 27.45 -8.93 -25.32
N ASN A 126 27.23 -7.64 -25.08
CA ASN A 126 27.22 -6.64 -26.13
C ASN A 126 28.55 -6.56 -26.88
N GLU A 127 29.69 -6.67 -26.19
CA GLU A 127 31.00 -6.75 -26.86
C GLU A 127 31.11 -7.98 -27.76
N THR A 128 30.64 -9.15 -27.30
CA THR A 128 30.66 -10.36 -28.13
C THR A 128 29.76 -10.25 -29.35
N LEU A 129 28.54 -9.72 -29.20
CA LEU A 129 27.61 -9.49 -30.30
C LEU A 129 28.19 -8.49 -31.33
N ARG A 130 28.83 -7.41 -30.85
CA ARG A 130 29.50 -6.44 -31.74
C ARG A 130 30.62 -7.09 -32.54
N ARG A 131 31.43 -7.97 -31.93
CA ARG A 131 32.47 -8.73 -32.65
C ARG A 131 31.86 -9.66 -33.71
N GLN A 132 30.79 -10.39 -33.37
CA GLN A 132 30.09 -11.26 -34.32
C GLN A 132 29.49 -10.49 -35.50
N ILE A 133 28.91 -9.31 -35.26
CA ILE A 133 28.39 -8.44 -36.32
C ILE A 133 29.52 -8.00 -37.25
N GLU A 134 30.68 -7.65 -36.71
CA GLU A 134 31.85 -7.22 -37.50
C GLU A 134 32.46 -8.39 -38.31
N GLU A 135 32.52 -9.59 -37.74
CA GLU A 135 32.94 -10.80 -38.46
C GLU A 135 32.01 -11.12 -39.63
N LEU A 136 30.70 -11.07 -39.42
CA LEU A 136 29.70 -11.27 -40.48
C LEU A 136 29.80 -10.18 -41.55
N ARG A 137 30.07 -8.93 -41.16
CA ARG A 137 30.32 -7.82 -42.10
C ARG A 137 31.55 -8.07 -42.97
N CYS A 138 32.62 -8.64 -42.42
CA CYS A 138 33.81 -9.03 -43.17
C CYS A 138 33.54 -10.16 -44.19
N LEU A 139 32.65 -11.10 -43.87
CA LEU A 139 32.27 -12.22 -44.76
C LEU A 139 31.41 -11.79 -45.96
N PHE A 140 30.69 -10.67 -45.84
CA PHE A 140 29.90 -10.07 -46.91
C PHE A 140 30.32 -8.61 -47.15
N PRO A 141 31.44 -8.33 -47.85
CA PRO A 141 31.83 -6.98 -48.22
C PRO A 141 30.80 -6.41 -49.21
N ARG A 142 29.76 -5.74 -48.71
CA ARG A 142 28.80 -5.07 -49.56
C ARG A 142 29.35 -3.70 -49.92
N ALA A 143 29.60 -3.49 -51.20
CA ALA A 143 29.81 -2.16 -51.77
C ALA A 143 28.65 -1.25 -51.33
N ASP A 144 29.02 -0.12 -50.72
CA ASP A 144 28.18 1.05 -50.44
C ASP A 144 26.89 0.77 -49.65
N CYS A 145 27.02 0.55 -48.34
CA CYS A 145 25.91 0.74 -47.40
C CYS A 145 26.29 1.86 -46.43
N THR A 146 25.81 3.07 -46.72
CA THR A 146 25.77 4.18 -45.76
C THR A 146 24.96 3.73 -44.54
N VAL A 147 25.63 3.59 -43.39
CA VAL A 147 24.97 3.28 -42.12
C VAL A 147 23.97 4.41 -41.85
N PRO A 148 22.67 4.12 -41.68
CA PRO A 148 21.69 5.15 -41.36
C PRO A 148 22.09 5.89 -40.08
N SER A 149 22.06 7.23 -40.13
CA SER A 149 22.54 8.16 -39.09
C SER A 149 22.05 7.87 -37.67
N TYR A 150 20.96 7.13 -37.48
CA TYR A 150 20.41 6.79 -36.17
C TYR A 150 21.13 5.64 -35.43
N LEU A 151 22.11 4.97 -36.07
CA LEU A 151 22.91 3.90 -35.47
C LEU A 151 24.34 4.31 -35.12
N GLU A 152 24.67 5.61 -35.22
CA GLU A 152 25.98 6.13 -34.85
C GLU A 152 26.16 6.08 -33.32
N TYR A 153 26.66 4.94 -32.84
CA TYR A 153 26.96 4.72 -31.43
C TYR A 153 28.28 5.41 -31.10
N TYR A 154 28.21 6.66 -30.63
CA TYR A 154 29.37 7.34 -30.07
C TYR A 154 29.82 6.65 -28.77
N PRO A 155 31.09 6.25 -28.64
CA PRO A 155 31.64 5.79 -27.37
C PRO A 155 31.53 6.91 -26.33
N ILE A 156 30.84 6.66 -25.21
CA ILE A 156 30.84 7.59 -24.08
C ILE A 156 32.20 7.43 -23.38
N GLU A 157 33.14 8.31 -23.69
CA GLU A 157 34.40 8.41 -22.96
C GLU A 157 34.12 8.78 -21.49
N LYS A 158 34.52 7.91 -20.56
CA LYS A 158 34.53 8.21 -19.13
C LYS A 158 35.61 9.27 -18.86
N LYS A 159 35.20 10.53 -18.65
CA LYS A 159 36.08 11.58 -18.13
C LYS A 159 36.49 11.26 -16.69
N ASN A 160 37.68 10.69 -16.53
CA ASN A 160 38.38 10.68 -15.25
C ASN A 160 39.22 11.97 -15.16
N SER A 161 38.64 13.05 -14.63
CA SER A 161 39.42 14.24 -14.28
C SER A 161 40.18 13.99 -12.98
N SER A 162 41.36 13.37 -13.11
CA SER A 162 42.46 13.56 -12.17
C SER A 162 43.16 14.87 -12.53
N ALA A 163 43.03 15.89 -11.68
CA ALA A 163 43.90 17.05 -11.70
C ALA A 163 44.12 17.48 -10.24
N ASN A 164 45.26 17.06 -9.70
CA ASN A 164 45.77 17.53 -8.42
C ASN A 164 46.38 18.94 -8.58
N HIS A 165 46.07 19.79 -7.60
CA HIS A 165 46.82 20.94 -7.04
C HIS A 165 47.53 21.95 -7.97
N SER A 166 47.11 23.22 -7.88
CA SER A 166 47.97 24.29 -7.29
C SER A 166 47.13 25.49 -6.83
N ASP A 167 47.44 25.98 -5.63
CA ASP A 167 46.91 27.16 -4.95
C ASP A 167 47.21 28.49 -5.67
N ILE A 168 46.37 29.51 -5.40
CA ILE A 168 46.71 30.88 -4.90
C ILE A 168 45.42 31.74 -4.95
N GLY A 169 44.91 32.17 -3.78
CA GLY A 169 43.97 33.31 -3.63
C GLY A 169 44.71 34.62 -3.32
N PRO A 170 44.10 35.69 -2.76
CA PRO A 170 42.67 36.01 -2.50
C PRO A 170 42.24 37.31 -3.29
N ASP A 171 41.04 37.90 -3.27
CA ASP A 171 40.25 38.42 -2.15
C ASP A 171 38.93 39.10 -2.66
N GLN A 172 37.88 39.14 -1.82
CA GLN A 172 36.64 39.98 -1.85
C GLN A 172 35.60 39.70 -2.98
N ASN A 173 34.28 39.57 -2.77
CA ASN A 173 33.38 40.16 -1.78
C ASN A 173 32.10 39.30 -1.68
N SER A 174 31.58 39.12 -0.47
CA SER A 174 30.34 38.41 -0.15
C SER A 174 29.08 39.13 -0.65
N ASN A 175 28.03 38.37 -0.99
CA ASN A 175 26.66 38.66 -0.57
C ASN A 175 25.73 37.44 -0.67
N PHE A 176 25.01 37.22 0.43
CA PHE A 176 24.01 36.20 0.74
C PHE A 176 22.73 36.34 -0.11
N ALA A 177 22.12 35.22 -0.50
CA ALA A 177 20.67 34.99 -0.37
C ALA A 177 20.36 33.49 -0.57
N ALA A 178 19.80 32.88 0.46
CA ALA A 178 19.28 31.52 0.43
C ALA A 178 17.92 31.50 -0.26
N GLU A 179 17.65 30.50 -1.10
CA GLU A 179 16.30 29.98 -1.29
C GLU A 179 16.30 28.46 -1.42
N LYS A 180 15.39 27.87 -0.66
CA LYS A 180 14.92 26.49 -0.78
C LYS A 180 14.27 26.27 -2.15
N GLY A 181 14.29 25.04 -2.65
CA GLY A 181 13.34 24.61 -3.67
C GLY A 181 13.79 23.35 -4.39
N ASP A 182 13.32 22.21 -3.88
CA ASP A 182 12.89 21.03 -4.61
C ASP A 182 13.57 20.78 -5.98
N SER A 183 14.60 19.93 -5.95
CA SER A 183 15.21 19.37 -7.15
C SER A 183 14.23 18.45 -7.89
N ASP A 184 13.45 19.00 -8.81
CA ASP A 184 12.74 18.21 -9.82
C ASP A 184 13.74 17.76 -10.90
N THR A 185 14.24 16.53 -10.79
CA THR A 185 14.93 15.85 -11.89
C THR A 185 13.93 15.25 -12.88
N THR A 186 13.05 16.08 -13.43
CA THR A 186 12.15 15.67 -14.51
C THR A 186 12.81 15.93 -15.86
N LEU A 187 13.38 14.89 -16.48
CA LEU A 187 13.86 14.95 -17.85
C LEU A 187 12.67 14.98 -18.82
N HIS A 188 12.34 16.16 -19.35
CA HIS A 188 11.38 16.30 -20.45
C HIS A 188 12.02 15.82 -21.77
N LEU A 189 11.71 14.59 -22.18
CA LEU A 189 11.99 14.07 -23.53
C LEU A 189 10.71 14.14 -24.37
N GLY A 190 10.47 15.29 -24.99
CA GLY A 190 9.36 15.50 -25.92
C GLY A 190 9.57 16.77 -26.73
N LEU A 191 9.40 16.68 -28.05
CA LEU A 191 9.55 17.80 -28.97
C LEU A 191 8.51 18.88 -28.65
N ALA A 192 8.99 20.10 -28.39
CA ALA A 192 8.13 21.25 -28.17
C ALA A 192 7.45 21.66 -29.48
N SER A 193 6.19 21.27 -29.64
CA SER A 193 5.32 21.75 -30.71
C SER A 193 4.15 22.53 -30.11
N ASP A 194 4.21 23.82 -30.40
CA ASP A 194 3.09 24.65 -30.77
C ASP A 194 2.13 25.24 -29.72
N VAL A 195 2.29 26.57 -29.59
CA VAL A 195 1.28 27.56 -30.00
C VAL A 195 0.20 27.97 -28.96
N TYR A 196 0.22 29.30 -28.71
CA TYR A 196 -0.77 30.18 -28.08
C TYR A 196 -1.29 29.85 -26.67
N ARG A 197 -0.83 30.63 -25.68
CA ARG A 197 -1.78 31.21 -24.71
C ARG A 197 -1.51 32.68 -24.41
N LYS A 198 -2.55 33.46 -24.76
CA LYS A 198 -2.75 34.90 -24.62
C LYS A 198 -2.63 35.35 -23.16
N ARG A 199 -2.07 36.56 -22.96
CA ARG A 199 -2.11 37.34 -21.72
C ARG A 199 -3.54 37.63 -21.24
N LYS A 200 -3.79 37.55 -19.93
CA LYS A 200 -4.42 38.58 -19.04
C LYS A 200 -4.83 38.00 -17.66
N SER A 201 -3.97 38.25 -16.65
CA SER A 201 -4.18 38.90 -15.32
C SER A 201 -5.59 39.05 -14.69
N PRO A 202 -5.70 39.43 -13.39
CA PRO A 202 -5.70 38.64 -12.16
C PRO A 202 -6.99 38.90 -11.33
N GLU A 203 -6.96 38.66 -10.00
CA GLU A 203 -8.00 38.93 -8.97
C GLU A 203 -8.95 37.76 -8.71
N GLN A 204 -9.42 37.48 -7.50
CA GLN A 204 -9.02 37.75 -6.12
C GLN A 204 -9.99 36.87 -5.30
N GLU A 205 -9.56 36.47 -4.11
CA GLU A 205 -10.30 35.84 -3.02
C GLU A 205 -11.84 35.85 -3.08
N MET A 206 -12.46 34.74 -2.69
CA MET A 206 -13.34 34.73 -1.51
C MET A 206 -13.78 33.31 -1.16
N HIS A 207 -13.49 32.93 0.08
CA HIS A 207 -14.10 31.82 0.79
C HIS A 207 -15.63 31.99 0.84
N SER A 208 -16.38 30.91 0.65
CA SER A 208 -17.60 30.69 1.42
C SER A 208 -18.03 29.22 1.42
N THR A 209 -18.08 28.66 2.62
CA THR A 209 -18.87 27.49 2.99
C THR A 209 -20.34 27.84 2.99
N ASP A 210 -21.20 27.02 2.39
CA ASP A 210 -22.58 26.93 2.86
C ASP A 210 -23.17 25.52 2.65
N SER A 211 -23.75 25.01 3.73
CA SER A 211 -24.44 23.74 3.85
C SER A 211 -25.89 24.06 4.17
N GLY A 212 -26.85 23.56 3.38
CA GLY A 212 -28.25 23.59 3.83
C GLY A 212 -29.30 23.49 2.73
N SER A 213 -29.83 22.30 2.51
CA SER A 213 -31.17 22.08 1.94
C SER A 213 -31.53 20.61 2.03
N ASN A 214 -32.74 20.17 2.34
CA ASN A 214 -33.94 20.85 2.82
C ASN A 214 -34.87 19.73 3.30
N MET A 215 -35.51 19.90 4.46
CA MET A 215 -36.58 19.03 4.96
C MET A 215 -37.91 19.76 4.75
N GLY A 216 -38.88 19.08 4.14
CA GLY A 216 -40.28 19.22 4.54
C GLY A 216 -41.22 20.04 3.64
N LEU A 217 -42.19 19.31 3.10
CA LEU A 217 -43.64 19.60 3.08
C LEU A 217 -44.14 20.78 2.23
N LEU A 218 -44.80 20.44 1.13
CA LEU A 218 -46.26 20.47 0.98
C LEU A 218 -46.70 19.50 -0.12
#